data_AF-A0A8J5ZZG3-F1
#
_entry.id   AF-A0A8J5ZZG3-F1
#
_cell.length_a   1.000
_cell.length_b   1.000
_cell.length_c   1.000
_cell.angle_alpha   90.00
_cell.angle_beta   90.00
_cell.angle_gamma   90.00
#
_symmetry.space_group_name_H-M   'P 1'
#
loop_
_entity.id
_entity.type
_entity.pdbx_description
1 polymer ?
#
loop_
_entity_poly.entity_id
_entity_poly.type
_entity_poly.pdbx_seq_one_letter_code
_entity_poly.pdbx_strand_id
1 'polypeptide(L)'
;MSCQASQHTVRSAHSTATTLPPVHTSAHSMAPRLLLLLLGFCSAYVQSGKQNLTVCVSFTATAGLVLGSEHETRLVAKLFEDYNSVVRPVEDHRQAVEVTVGLQLIQLINVDEVNQIVTTNVRLKQQWVDYNLKWNPEDYGGVKKIHIPSEKIWRPDLVLYNNADGDFAIVKFTKVLLDYTGHITWTPPAIFKSYCEIIVTHFPFDEQNCSMKLGTWTYDGSVVAINPESDQPDLSNFMESGEWVIKEARGWKHWVFYACCPSTPYLDITYHFVMQRLPLYFIVNVIIPCLLFSFLTGLVFYLPTDSGEKMTLSISVLLSLTVFLLVIVELIPSTSSAVPLIGKYMLFTMVFVIASIIITVIVINTHHRSPSTHVMPEWVRKVFIETIPNVMFFSTMKRPSRERQDKKIFTEDIDISDISGKPGPPPMGFHSPLMKHPEVKSAIEGVKYIAETMKSDQESNNAAEEWKYVAMVMDHILLGVFMLVCIIGTLAVFAGRLIELNQQG
;
A
#
# COMPACT_ATOMS: atom_id res chain seq x y z
N MET A 1 -14.22 46.95 31.81
CA MET A 1 -13.93 46.69 33.24
C MET A 1 -13.35 45.28 33.30
N SER A 2 -12.01 45.21 33.21
CA SER A 2 -11.08 45.01 34.34
C SER A 2 -11.04 43.53 34.75
N CYS A 3 -9.97 42.79 34.40
CA CYS A 3 -8.72 42.66 35.18
C CYS A 3 -8.99 42.05 36.56
N GLN A 4 -8.25 41.09 37.12
CA GLN A 4 -6.87 40.62 36.97
C GLN A 4 -6.76 39.35 37.86
N ALA A 5 -6.07 38.29 37.44
CA ALA A 5 -4.66 37.94 37.77
C ALA A 5 -4.41 37.24 39.11
N SER A 6 -3.61 36.17 39.05
CA SER A 6 -2.42 35.88 39.89
C SER A 6 -1.97 34.42 39.58
N GLN A 7 -0.89 34.15 38.85
CA GLN A 7 0.54 34.29 39.14
C GLN A 7 1.13 33.24 40.09
N HIS A 8 2.08 32.45 39.57
CA HIS A 8 3.42 32.14 40.10
C HIS A 8 4.16 31.36 38.97
N THR A 9 5.18 31.84 38.24
CA THR A 9 6.49 32.50 38.49
C THR A 9 7.63 31.53 38.85
N VAL A 10 8.55 31.27 37.90
CA VAL A 10 10.02 31.26 38.11
C VAL A 10 10.74 31.75 36.84
N ARG A 11 11.72 32.66 37.05
CA ARG A 11 12.65 33.39 36.15
C ARG A 11 13.53 32.48 35.27
N SER A 12 13.84 32.77 33.99
CA SER A 12 14.56 33.88 33.31
C SER A 12 16.10 33.89 33.49
N ALA A 13 16.82 33.62 32.39
CA ALA A 13 18.20 34.04 32.14
C ALA A 13 18.35 34.54 30.67
N HIS A 14 18.84 35.77 30.52
CA HIS A 14 19.33 36.45 29.31
C HIS A 14 20.60 35.77 28.74
N SER A 15 21.17 36.00 27.56
CA SER A 15 21.08 36.92 26.40
C SER A 15 22.07 36.31 25.37
N THR A 16 21.82 36.18 24.06
CA THR A 16 22.15 37.19 23.02
C THR A 16 21.60 36.68 21.67
N ALA A 17 20.93 37.53 20.89
CA ALA A 17 20.64 37.27 19.47
C ALA A 17 20.75 38.59 18.70
N THR A 18 21.67 38.61 17.73
CA THR A 18 21.99 39.75 16.87
C THR A 18 21.16 39.64 15.58
N THR A 19 20.41 40.68 15.28
CA THR A 19 19.49 40.84 14.14
C THR A 19 20.24 41.19 12.84
N LEU A 20 19.93 40.47 11.76
CA LEU A 20 20.24 40.81 10.36
C LEU A 20 18.95 41.35 9.67
N PRO A 21 19.02 42.40 8.82
CA PRO A 21 17.84 42.99 8.16
C PRO A 21 17.56 42.39 6.76
N PRO A 22 16.40 42.68 6.14
CA PRO A 22 15.83 41.94 5.02
C PRO A 22 16.26 42.45 3.64
N VAL A 23 16.23 41.56 2.65
CA VAL A 23 16.53 41.81 1.24
C VAL A 23 15.23 42.14 0.48
N HIS A 24 15.12 43.40 0.05
CA HIS A 24 14.22 43.84 -1.01
C HIS A 24 14.99 43.85 -2.34
N THR A 25 14.49 43.14 -3.37
CA THR A 25 14.98 43.26 -4.75
C THR A 25 13.99 44.07 -5.58
N SER A 26 14.28 45.37 -5.75
CA SER A 26 13.72 46.20 -6.81
C SER A 26 14.75 46.32 -7.93
N ALA A 27 14.35 45.91 -9.13
CA ALA A 27 15.13 46.04 -10.35
C ALA A 27 14.89 47.43 -10.96
N HIS A 28 15.92 48.27 -11.00
CA HIS A 28 15.97 49.43 -11.90
C HIS A 28 17.40 49.61 -12.44
N SER A 29 17.50 49.47 -13.77
CA SER A 29 18.35 50.26 -14.68
C SER A 29 19.78 50.57 -14.23
N MET A 30 20.75 49.80 -14.74
CA MET A 30 22.14 50.27 -14.90
C MET A 30 22.59 50.14 -16.36
N ALA A 31 22.80 51.30 -16.98
CA ALA A 31 23.62 51.49 -18.17
C ALA A 31 25.10 51.16 -17.87
N PRO A 32 25.90 50.69 -18.84
CA PRO A 32 27.30 50.36 -18.59
C PRO A 32 28.15 51.62 -18.47
N ARG A 33 28.77 51.80 -17.30
CA ARG A 33 29.83 52.79 -17.06
C ARG A 33 31.17 52.24 -17.57
N LEU A 34 31.79 53.06 -18.40
CA LEU A 34 33.19 53.12 -18.83
C LEU A 34 34.17 52.47 -17.82
N LEU A 35 34.81 51.35 -18.21
CA LEU A 35 35.89 50.73 -17.45
C LEU A 35 37.22 51.45 -17.81
N LEU A 36 37.65 52.39 -16.96
CA LEU A 36 39.01 52.94 -17.02
C LEU A 36 40.00 51.86 -16.54
N LEU A 37 40.81 51.33 -17.46
CA LEU A 37 41.98 50.51 -17.14
C LEU A 37 43.11 51.42 -16.61
N LEU A 38 43.45 51.24 -15.34
CA LEU A 38 44.66 51.76 -14.72
C LEU A 38 45.89 51.09 -15.37
N LEU A 39 46.63 51.84 -16.18
CA LEU A 39 47.98 51.48 -16.61
C LEU A 39 48.94 51.66 -15.44
N GLY A 40 49.24 50.57 -14.74
CA GLY A 40 50.37 50.50 -13.80
C GLY A 40 51.69 50.42 -14.57
N PHE A 41 52.47 51.49 -14.57
CA PHE A 41 53.86 51.46 -15.03
C PHE A 41 54.73 50.78 -13.97
N CYS A 42 55.21 49.58 -14.26
CA CYS A 42 56.27 48.93 -13.49
C CYS A 42 57.62 49.31 -14.11
N SER A 43 58.32 50.28 -13.52
CA SER A 43 59.69 50.64 -13.93
C SER A 43 60.68 49.94 -13.00
N ALA A 44 61.38 48.93 -13.50
CA ALA A 44 62.48 48.29 -12.77
C ALA A 44 63.75 49.13 -12.94
N TYR A 45 64.26 49.71 -11.86
CA TYR A 45 65.54 50.42 -11.84
C TYR A 45 66.62 49.48 -11.29
N VAL A 46 67.59 49.10 -12.14
CA VAL A 46 68.84 48.44 -11.70
C VAL A 46 69.92 49.52 -11.64
N GLN A 47 70.52 49.70 -10.47
CA GLN A 47 71.50 50.74 -10.21
C GLN A 47 72.92 50.16 -10.25
N SER A 48 73.69 50.52 -11.28
CA SER A 48 75.15 50.47 -11.26
C SER A 48 75.69 51.61 -12.11
N GLY A 49 76.79 52.21 -11.67
CA GLY A 49 77.21 53.56 -12.04
C GLY A 49 77.32 53.85 -13.55
N LYS A 50 76.85 55.05 -13.90
CA LYS A 50 77.15 55.85 -15.11
C LYS A 50 76.99 55.15 -16.48
N GLN A 51 75.74 54.96 -16.91
CA GLN A 51 75.15 55.30 -18.24
C GLN A 51 73.84 54.49 -18.42
N ASN A 52 72.68 55.16 -18.52
CA ASN A 52 71.37 54.48 -18.62
C ASN A 52 70.85 54.50 -20.07
N LEU A 53 70.82 53.33 -20.71
CA LEU A 53 70.09 53.04 -21.95
C LEU A 53 68.69 52.52 -21.59
N THR A 54 67.63 53.20 -22.03
CA THR A 54 66.23 52.77 -21.79
C THR A 54 65.72 52.03 -23.02
N VAL A 55 65.38 50.74 -22.88
CA VAL A 55 64.71 49.94 -23.94
C VAL A 55 63.22 49.87 -23.61
N CYS A 56 62.38 50.48 -24.45
CA CYS A 56 60.92 50.37 -24.37
C CYS A 56 60.44 49.17 -25.21
N VAL A 57 59.87 48.15 -24.57
CA VAL A 57 59.12 47.08 -25.24
C VAL A 57 57.63 47.42 -25.12
N SER A 58 56.99 47.74 -26.24
CA SER A 58 55.56 48.01 -26.32
C SER A 58 54.77 46.72 -26.57
N PHE A 59 54.03 46.26 -25.55
CA PHE A 59 53.00 45.23 -25.71
C PHE A 59 51.68 45.91 -26.10
N THR A 60 51.25 45.77 -27.36
CA THR A 60 49.91 46.18 -27.79
C THR A 60 48.88 45.15 -27.35
N ALA A 61 48.17 45.42 -26.26
CA ALA A 61 46.97 44.67 -25.89
C ALA A 61 45.80 45.15 -26.76
N THR A 62 45.39 44.34 -27.74
CA THR A 62 44.12 44.55 -28.46
C THR A 62 42.97 44.23 -27.50
N ALA A 63 42.38 45.28 -26.92
CA ALA A 63 41.08 45.16 -26.27
C ALA A 63 40.03 44.89 -27.35
N GLY A 64 39.73 43.61 -27.60
CA GLY A 64 38.57 43.22 -28.37
C GLY A 64 37.31 43.71 -27.64
N LEU A 65 36.63 44.69 -28.21
CA LEU A 65 35.26 45.04 -27.82
C LEU A 65 34.39 43.80 -28.05
N VAL A 66 33.92 43.18 -26.98
CA VAL A 66 32.86 42.17 -27.04
C VAL A 66 31.58 42.92 -27.37
N LEU A 67 31.24 43.00 -28.66
CA LEU A 67 29.92 43.45 -29.12
C LEU A 67 28.89 42.45 -28.59
N GLY A 68 28.10 42.86 -27.59
CA GLY A 68 26.87 42.14 -27.26
C GLY A 68 25.94 42.09 -28.48
N SER A 69 25.04 41.10 -28.53
CA SER A 69 24.12 40.89 -29.66
C SER A 69 23.13 42.06 -29.84
N GLU A 70 23.58 43.14 -30.49
CA GLU A 70 22.77 44.31 -30.82
C GLU A 70 21.64 43.93 -31.78
N HIS A 71 21.92 43.01 -32.70
CA HIS A 71 20.96 42.53 -33.70
C HIS A 71 19.73 41.86 -33.08
N GLU A 72 19.91 41.04 -32.04
CA GLU A 72 18.79 40.36 -31.36
C GLU A 72 17.93 41.35 -30.57
N THR A 73 18.55 42.33 -29.91
CA THR A 73 17.82 43.37 -29.18
C THR A 73 16.98 44.23 -30.13
N ARG A 74 17.56 44.63 -31.27
CA ARG A 74 16.87 45.37 -32.33
C ARG A 74 15.72 44.57 -32.94
N LEU A 75 15.92 43.27 -33.16
CA LEU A 75 14.91 42.36 -33.67
C LEU A 75 13.71 42.28 -32.73
N VAL A 76 13.95 42.00 -31.44
CA VAL A 76 12.88 41.89 -30.43
C VAL A 76 12.13 43.21 -30.31
N ALA A 77 12.82 44.36 -30.30
CA ALA A 77 12.15 45.66 -30.27
C ALA A 77 11.23 45.88 -31.47
N LYS A 78 11.65 45.45 -32.67
CA LYS A 78 10.86 45.60 -33.90
C LYS A 78 9.66 44.66 -33.96
N LEU A 79 9.83 43.41 -33.50
CA LEU A 79 8.75 42.41 -33.49
C LEU A 79 7.59 42.78 -32.55
N PHE A 80 7.88 43.48 -31.45
CA PHE A 80 6.89 43.81 -30.40
C PHE A 80 6.38 45.25 -30.44
N GLU A 81 6.69 46.04 -31.48
CA GLU A 81 6.26 47.44 -31.58
C GLU A 81 4.73 47.57 -31.70
N ASP A 82 4.09 46.74 -32.55
CA ASP A 82 2.65 46.76 -32.83
C ASP A 82 1.95 45.41 -32.59
N TYR A 83 2.57 44.52 -31.82
CA TYR A 83 2.05 43.17 -31.60
C TYR A 83 0.95 43.15 -30.53
N ASN A 84 -0.21 42.56 -30.86
CA ASN A 84 -1.31 42.36 -29.92
C ASN A 84 -1.43 40.89 -29.51
N SER A 85 -1.21 40.60 -28.22
CA SER A 85 -1.24 39.23 -27.68
C SER A 85 -2.64 38.63 -27.49
N VAL A 86 -3.70 39.42 -27.61
CA VAL A 86 -5.08 38.95 -27.46
C VAL A 86 -5.62 38.36 -28.77
N VAL A 87 -5.14 38.85 -29.90
CA VAL A 87 -5.65 38.46 -31.23
C VAL A 87 -5.00 37.17 -31.68
N ARG A 88 -5.80 36.25 -32.22
CA ARG A 88 -5.30 34.99 -32.79
C ARG A 88 -4.39 35.26 -34.00
N PRO A 89 -3.26 34.57 -34.15
CA PRO A 89 -2.29 34.85 -35.19
C PRO A 89 -2.64 34.18 -36.52
N VAL A 90 -3.68 34.68 -37.20
CA VAL A 90 -4.12 34.21 -38.54
C VAL A 90 -4.18 35.36 -39.53
N GLU A 91 -3.83 35.09 -40.79
CA GLU A 91 -3.94 36.09 -41.88
C GLU A 91 -5.41 36.37 -42.24
N ASP A 92 -6.24 35.32 -42.23
CA ASP A 92 -7.69 35.41 -42.43
C ASP A 92 -8.44 34.85 -41.21
N HIS A 93 -9.45 35.58 -40.74
CA HIS A 93 -10.31 35.20 -39.61
C HIS A 93 -10.98 33.83 -39.75
N ARG A 94 -11.18 33.36 -40.99
CA ARG A 94 -11.78 32.06 -41.33
C ARG A 94 -10.84 30.87 -41.14
N GLN A 95 -9.53 31.12 -41.04
CA GLN A 95 -8.56 30.06 -40.84
C GLN A 95 -8.48 29.66 -39.36
N ALA A 96 -8.30 28.36 -39.14
CA ALA A 96 -8.02 27.82 -37.82
C ALA A 96 -6.53 27.94 -37.52
N VAL A 97 -6.19 28.22 -36.26
CA VAL A 97 -4.81 28.05 -35.80
C VAL A 97 -4.60 26.57 -35.52
N GLU A 98 -3.66 25.94 -36.24
CA GLU A 98 -3.25 24.57 -35.96
C GLU A 98 -2.23 24.55 -34.83
N VAL A 99 -2.57 23.86 -33.75
CA VAL A 99 -1.72 23.69 -32.57
C VAL A 99 -1.37 22.21 -32.42
N THR A 100 -0.10 21.89 -32.58
CA THR A 100 0.42 20.55 -32.31
C THR A 100 0.74 20.43 -30.82
N VAL A 101 0.15 19.43 -30.17
CA VAL A 101 0.25 19.19 -28.73
C VAL A 101 0.96 17.86 -28.48
N GLY A 102 2.09 17.92 -27.80
CA GLY A 102 2.83 16.76 -27.31
C GLY A 102 2.82 16.74 -25.79
N LEU A 103 2.61 15.56 -25.20
CA LEU A 103 2.69 15.36 -23.76
C LEU A 103 3.92 14.50 -23.45
N GLN A 104 4.83 15.03 -22.63
CA GLN A 104 5.94 14.28 -22.08
C GLN A 104 5.70 14.05 -20.58
N LEU A 105 5.62 12.80 -20.16
CA LEU A 105 5.45 12.43 -18.75
C LEU A 105 6.82 12.29 -18.09
N ILE A 106 7.08 13.09 -17.06
CA ILE A 106 8.36 13.11 -16.34
C ILE A 106 8.33 12.19 -15.13
N GLN A 107 7.27 12.27 -14.34
CA GLN A 107 7.08 11.41 -13.16
C GLN A 107 5.61 11.31 -12.79
N LEU A 108 5.24 10.14 -12.28
CA LEU A 108 4.02 9.94 -11.52
C LEU A 108 4.32 10.28 -10.05
N ILE A 109 3.76 11.38 -9.53
CA ILE A 109 4.10 11.87 -8.19
C ILE A 109 3.33 11.08 -7.13
N ASN A 110 2.01 10.99 -7.29
CA ASN A 110 1.13 10.33 -6.32
C ASN A 110 -0.16 9.91 -7.01
N VAL A 111 -0.69 8.75 -6.61
CA VAL A 111 -2.03 8.27 -6.92
C VAL A 111 -2.77 8.21 -5.60
N ASP A 112 -3.67 9.15 -5.36
CA ASP A 112 -4.51 9.20 -4.17
C ASP A 112 -5.78 8.38 -4.43
N GLU A 113 -5.83 7.15 -3.90
CA GLU A 113 -6.96 6.25 -4.11
C GLU A 113 -8.21 6.66 -3.30
N VAL A 114 -8.04 7.44 -2.23
CA VAL A 114 -9.14 7.91 -1.38
C VAL A 114 -9.88 9.03 -2.09
N ASN A 115 -9.15 10.03 -2.56
CA ASN A 115 -9.71 11.19 -3.24
C ASN A 115 -9.89 10.98 -4.74
N GLN A 116 -9.43 9.85 -5.28
CA GLN A 116 -9.49 9.50 -6.70
C GLN A 116 -8.74 10.52 -7.60
N ILE A 117 -7.56 10.94 -7.15
CA ILE A 117 -6.75 11.97 -7.80
C ILE A 117 -5.38 11.41 -8.17
N VAL A 118 -5.00 11.58 -9.44
CA VAL A 118 -3.66 11.25 -9.92
C VAL A 118 -2.88 12.53 -10.16
N THR A 119 -1.74 12.65 -9.49
CA THR A 119 -0.82 13.79 -9.61
C THR A 119 0.38 13.42 -10.48
N THR A 120 0.52 14.09 -11.62
CA THR A 120 1.61 13.87 -12.59
C THR A 120 2.43 15.13 -12.79
N ASN A 121 3.73 14.96 -13.03
CA ASN A 121 4.60 16.03 -13.53
C ASN A 121 4.82 15.82 -15.03
N VAL A 122 4.37 16.77 -15.82
CA VAL A 122 4.42 16.68 -17.28
C VAL A 122 5.08 17.91 -17.86
N ARG A 123 5.65 17.75 -19.06
CA ARG A 123 5.95 18.87 -19.94
C ARG A 123 4.96 18.86 -21.08
N LEU A 124 4.24 19.96 -21.24
CA LEU A 124 3.26 20.11 -22.29
C LEU A 124 3.91 20.85 -23.46
N LYS A 125 4.27 20.13 -24.51
CA LYS A 125 4.81 20.73 -25.73
C LYS A 125 3.67 21.23 -26.60
N GLN A 126 3.74 22.50 -26.97
CA GLN A 126 2.77 23.19 -27.81
C GLN A 126 3.53 23.85 -28.94
N GLN A 127 3.09 23.62 -30.18
CA GLN A 127 3.70 24.19 -31.36
C GLN A 127 2.63 24.77 -32.27
N TRP A 128 2.84 26.02 -32.70
CA TRP A 128 1.94 26.71 -33.62
C TRP A 128 2.76 27.72 -34.42
N VAL A 129 2.15 28.30 -35.45
CA VAL A 129 2.78 29.31 -36.29
C VAL A 129 2.11 30.65 -36.06
N ASP A 130 2.90 31.71 -35.89
CA ASP A 130 2.44 33.09 -35.84
C ASP A 130 2.99 33.86 -37.04
N TYR A 131 2.10 34.42 -37.86
CA TYR A 131 2.48 35.16 -39.06
C TYR A 131 3.09 36.53 -38.77
N ASN A 132 2.75 37.16 -37.64
CA ASN A 132 3.29 38.47 -37.25
C ASN A 132 4.73 38.38 -36.75
N LEU A 133 5.17 37.20 -36.33
CA LEU A 133 6.47 36.97 -35.69
C LEU A 133 7.51 36.34 -36.63
N LYS A 134 7.47 36.71 -37.92
CA LYS A 134 8.42 36.27 -38.95
C LYS A 134 9.48 37.33 -39.22
N TRP A 135 10.71 36.93 -39.49
CA TRP A 135 11.78 37.85 -39.92
C TRP A 135 12.77 37.19 -40.87
N ASN A 136 13.53 38.00 -41.60
CA ASN A 136 14.62 37.52 -42.44
C ASN A 136 15.93 37.49 -41.62
N PRO A 137 16.58 36.32 -41.44
CA PRO A 137 17.84 36.22 -40.70
C PRO A 137 18.98 37.09 -41.27
N GLU A 138 18.97 37.37 -42.58
CA GLU A 138 20.04 38.15 -43.24
C GLU A 138 20.13 39.59 -42.71
N ASP A 139 18.99 40.21 -42.38
CA ASP A 139 18.91 41.60 -41.88
C ASP A 139 19.33 41.76 -40.41
N TYR A 140 19.40 40.63 -39.69
CA TYR A 140 19.65 40.57 -38.24
C TYR A 140 20.86 39.70 -37.89
N GLY A 141 21.88 39.70 -38.74
CA GLY A 141 23.16 39.06 -38.41
C GLY A 141 23.09 37.52 -38.33
N GLY A 142 22.17 36.89 -39.06
CA GLY A 142 22.00 35.45 -39.11
C GLY A 142 21.24 34.84 -37.93
N VAL A 143 20.58 35.65 -37.10
CA VAL A 143 19.76 35.17 -35.97
C VAL A 143 18.56 34.39 -36.49
N LYS A 144 18.51 33.09 -36.21
CA LYS A 144 17.44 32.18 -36.64
C LYS A 144 16.42 31.88 -35.54
N LYS A 145 16.85 31.90 -34.27
CA LYS A 145 16.02 31.52 -33.13
C LYS A 145 16.20 32.51 -32.00
N ILE A 146 15.11 32.86 -31.33
CA ILE A 146 15.11 33.77 -30.18
C ILE A 146 14.23 33.22 -29.05
N HIS A 147 14.54 33.64 -27.82
CA HIS A 147 13.79 33.26 -26.63
C HIS A 147 12.98 34.43 -26.07
N ILE A 148 11.65 34.29 -26.07
CA ILE A 148 10.73 35.35 -25.66
C ILE A 148 9.89 34.88 -24.47
N PRO A 149 9.50 35.75 -23.52
CA PRO A 149 8.53 35.40 -22.48
C PRO A 149 7.16 35.02 -23.06
N SER A 150 6.54 33.92 -22.58
CA SER A 150 5.23 33.44 -23.04
C SER A 150 4.03 34.36 -22.70
N GLU A 151 4.26 35.44 -21.95
CA GLU A 151 3.22 36.42 -21.58
C GLU A 151 3.03 37.51 -22.64
N LYS A 152 4.06 37.74 -23.49
CA LYS A 152 4.03 38.80 -24.50
C LYS A 152 3.44 38.37 -25.83
N ILE A 153 3.23 37.07 -26.02
CA ILE A 153 2.71 36.50 -27.26
C ILE A 153 1.32 35.93 -27.06
N TRP A 154 0.56 35.78 -28.14
CA TRP A 154 -0.66 34.99 -28.12
C TRP A 154 -0.32 33.52 -27.81
N ARG A 155 -1.17 32.87 -27.00
CA ARG A 155 -1.04 31.47 -26.64
C ARG A 155 -2.42 30.79 -26.57
N PRO A 156 -2.53 29.52 -26.97
CA PRO A 156 -3.78 28.78 -26.83
C PRO A 156 -4.09 28.51 -25.35
N ASP A 157 -5.37 28.47 -25.02
CA ASP A 157 -5.91 28.21 -23.69
C ASP A 157 -6.16 26.72 -23.46
N LEU A 158 -5.08 25.94 -23.50
CA LEU A 158 -5.14 24.51 -23.17
C LEU A 158 -5.38 24.30 -21.67
N VAL A 159 -6.43 23.56 -21.37
CA VAL A 159 -6.86 23.23 -20.01
C VAL A 159 -7.09 21.72 -19.86
N LEU A 160 -6.97 21.24 -18.62
CA LEU A 160 -7.34 19.88 -18.24
C LEU A 160 -8.80 19.86 -17.81
N TYR A 161 -9.68 19.17 -18.56
CA TYR A 161 -11.12 19.14 -18.25
C TYR A 161 -11.43 18.33 -16.99
N ASN A 162 -10.77 17.19 -16.79
CA ASN A 162 -10.94 16.35 -15.61
C ASN A 162 -9.99 16.74 -14.47
N ASN A 163 -9.84 18.04 -14.21
CA ASN A 163 -9.00 18.55 -13.11
C ASN A 163 -9.72 18.44 -11.76
N ALA A 164 -9.00 18.02 -10.72
CA ALA A 164 -9.53 17.86 -9.36
C ALA A 164 -9.09 18.95 -8.37
N ASP A 165 -8.13 19.81 -8.72
CA ASP A 165 -7.45 20.75 -7.78
C ASP A 165 -7.93 22.21 -7.87
N GLY A 166 -8.92 22.50 -8.73
CA GLY A 166 -9.48 23.85 -8.89
C GLY A 166 -8.64 24.84 -9.72
N ASP A 167 -7.33 24.63 -9.86
CA ASP A 167 -6.47 25.42 -10.76
C ASP A 167 -6.39 24.76 -12.15
N PHE A 168 -7.09 25.32 -13.14
CA PHE A 168 -7.24 24.71 -14.48
C PHE A 168 -6.14 25.09 -15.48
N ALA A 169 -5.29 26.09 -15.17
CA ALA A 169 -4.34 26.68 -16.09
C ALA A 169 -2.87 26.43 -15.72
N ILE A 170 -1.99 26.46 -16.72
CA ILE A 170 -0.54 26.31 -16.58
C ILE A 170 0.04 27.50 -15.81
N VAL A 171 0.40 27.29 -14.54
CA VAL A 171 0.85 28.35 -13.61
C VAL A 171 2.29 28.82 -13.91
N LYS A 172 3.10 28.03 -14.63
CA LYS A 172 4.52 28.34 -14.88
C LYS A 172 4.76 28.86 -16.30
N PHE A 173 4.97 30.17 -16.39
CA PHE A 173 5.34 30.85 -17.64
C PHE A 173 6.83 30.72 -17.92
N THR A 174 7.21 29.74 -18.74
CA THR A 174 8.57 29.62 -19.26
C THR A 174 8.75 30.46 -20.52
N LYS A 175 10.01 30.75 -20.89
CA LYS A 175 10.30 31.33 -22.20
C LYS A 175 9.90 30.37 -23.31
N VAL A 176 9.43 30.91 -24.42
CA VAL A 176 9.16 30.20 -25.67
C VAL A 176 10.39 30.24 -26.57
N LEU A 177 10.49 29.27 -27.48
CA LEU A 177 11.44 29.29 -28.58
C LEU A 177 10.68 29.74 -29.83
N LEU A 178 11.11 30.84 -30.43
CA LEU A 178 10.58 31.35 -31.68
C LEU A 178 11.61 31.18 -32.79
N ASP A 179 11.20 30.57 -33.90
CA ASP A 179 12.00 30.42 -35.12
C ASP A 179 11.69 31.54 -36.13
N TYR A 180 12.62 31.84 -37.05
CA TYR A 180 12.48 32.93 -38.03
C TYR A 180 11.28 32.77 -38.97
N THR A 181 10.81 31.53 -39.15
CA THR A 181 9.62 31.18 -39.93
C THR A 181 8.30 31.51 -39.22
N GLY A 182 8.35 32.02 -37.98
CA GLY A 182 7.17 32.25 -37.15
C GLY A 182 6.71 31.00 -36.39
N HIS A 183 7.44 29.89 -36.49
CA HIS A 183 7.14 28.66 -35.76
C HIS A 183 7.52 28.81 -34.28
N ILE A 184 6.53 28.69 -33.41
CA ILE A 184 6.67 28.83 -31.96
C ILE A 184 6.68 27.43 -31.34
N THR A 185 7.60 27.20 -30.42
CA THR A 185 7.60 26.00 -29.57
C THR A 185 7.63 26.41 -28.11
N TRP A 186 6.59 26.02 -27.38
CA TRP A 186 6.44 26.28 -25.95
C TRP A 186 6.30 24.96 -25.21
N THR A 187 7.19 24.71 -24.24
CA THR A 187 7.22 23.46 -23.47
C THR A 187 7.20 23.72 -21.96
N PRO A 188 6.11 24.31 -21.41
CA PRO A 188 6.02 24.57 -19.97
C PRO A 188 5.94 23.27 -19.16
N PRO A 189 6.58 23.21 -17.99
CA PRO A 189 6.33 22.17 -17.01
C PRO A 189 5.03 22.46 -16.24
N ALA A 190 4.19 21.43 -16.08
CA ALA A 190 2.95 21.51 -15.33
C ALA A 190 2.83 20.32 -14.37
N ILE A 191 2.20 20.56 -13.23
CA ILE A 191 1.75 19.50 -12.33
C ILE A 191 0.25 19.37 -12.56
N PHE A 192 -0.19 18.23 -13.09
CA PHE A 192 -1.60 17.97 -13.33
C PHE A 192 -2.15 17.08 -12.24
N LYS A 193 -3.30 17.47 -11.69
CA LYS A 193 -4.08 16.66 -10.76
C LYS A 193 -5.37 16.25 -11.45
N SER A 194 -5.32 15.12 -12.14
CA SER A 194 -6.46 14.57 -12.88
C SER A 194 -7.32 13.68 -12.00
N TYR A 195 -8.63 13.82 -12.11
CA TYR A 195 -9.58 12.86 -11.56
C TYR A 195 -9.53 11.55 -12.36
N CYS A 196 -9.40 10.43 -11.65
CA CYS A 196 -9.38 9.10 -12.21
C CYS A 196 -10.19 8.16 -11.31
N GLU A 197 -11.14 7.42 -11.90
CA GLU A 197 -11.88 6.40 -11.16
C GLU A 197 -10.95 5.21 -10.86
N ILE A 198 -10.62 5.04 -9.57
CA ILE A 198 -9.75 3.94 -9.11
C ILE A 198 -10.60 2.72 -8.77
N ILE A 199 -10.30 1.59 -9.40
CA ILE A 199 -11.01 0.33 -9.17
C ILE A 199 -10.20 -0.56 -8.22
N VAL A 200 -10.66 -0.71 -6.98
CA VAL A 200 -9.94 -1.42 -5.91
C VAL A 200 -10.36 -2.89 -5.73
N THR A 201 -11.07 -3.49 -6.69
CA THR A 201 -11.61 -4.86 -6.60
C THR A 201 -10.52 -5.91 -6.36
N HIS A 202 -9.39 -5.77 -7.06
CA HIS A 202 -8.28 -6.73 -7.06
C HIS A 202 -7.05 -6.25 -6.29
N PHE A 203 -7.20 -5.24 -5.43
CA PHE A 203 -6.10 -4.73 -4.60
C PHE A 203 -5.38 -5.86 -3.84
N PRO A 204 -4.02 -5.94 -3.83
CA PRO A 204 -3.03 -5.00 -4.39
C PRO A 204 -2.54 -5.40 -5.80
N PHE A 205 -3.22 -6.34 -6.44
CA PHE A 205 -2.96 -6.87 -7.79
C PHE A 205 -3.79 -6.16 -8.85
N ASP A 206 -3.94 -4.85 -8.68
CA ASP A 206 -4.81 -3.98 -9.47
C ASP A 206 -4.07 -3.36 -10.66
N GLU A 207 -4.84 -3.15 -11.72
CA GLU A 207 -4.45 -2.38 -12.89
C GLU A 207 -5.43 -1.20 -13.00
N GLN A 208 -4.90 -0.01 -13.20
CA GLN A 208 -5.66 1.23 -13.27
C GLN A 208 -5.52 1.84 -14.65
N ASN A 209 -6.62 2.39 -15.18
CA ASN A 209 -6.64 3.09 -16.46
C ASN A 209 -7.07 4.54 -16.23
N CYS A 210 -6.08 5.41 -16.05
CA CYS A 210 -6.33 6.82 -15.79
C CYS A 210 -6.22 7.65 -17.06
N SER A 211 -7.12 8.64 -17.18
CA SER A 211 -7.18 9.51 -18.35
C SER A 211 -6.84 10.95 -18.00
N MET A 212 -6.22 11.66 -18.93
CA MET A 212 -6.01 13.10 -18.88
C MET A 212 -6.62 13.72 -20.14
N LYS A 213 -7.68 14.51 -19.97
CA LYS A 213 -8.41 15.13 -21.07
C LYS A 213 -7.99 16.59 -21.23
N LEU A 214 -7.20 16.85 -22.27
CA LEU A 214 -6.70 18.19 -22.62
C LEU A 214 -7.50 18.77 -23.78
N GLY A 215 -7.91 20.03 -23.68
CA GLY A 215 -8.65 20.70 -24.74
C GLY A 215 -8.57 22.22 -24.60
N THR A 216 -9.03 22.93 -25.62
CA THR A 216 -9.24 24.39 -25.54
C THR A 216 -10.48 24.69 -24.71
N TRP A 217 -10.47 25.76 -23.91
CA TRP A 217 -11.63 26.12 -23.09
C TRP A 217 -12.62 26.99 -23.84
N THR A 218 -12.12 28.05 -24.49
CA THR A 218 -12.95 29.09 -25.12
C THR A 218 -13.16 28.89 -26.61
N TYR A 219 -12.17 28.31 -27.30
CA TYR A 219 -12.20 28.14 -28.74
C TYR A 219 -12.78 26.79 -29.17
N ASP A 220 -13.57 26.80 -30.24
CA ASP A 220 -14.05 25.61 -30.94
C ASP A 220 -13.03 25.14 -32.00
N GLY A 221 -13.26 23.95 -32.55
CA GLY A 221 -12.37 23.30 -33.51
C GLY A 221 -12.22 24.02 -34.86
N SER A 222 -13.12 24.94 -35.21
CA SER A 222 -12.97 25.76 -36.43
C SER A 222 -12.04 26.95 -36.24
N VAL A 223 -11.80 27.35 -35.00
CA VAL A 223 -11.03 28.53 -34.60
C VAL A 223 -9.64 28.12 -34.14
N VAL A 224 -9.54 27.07 -33.32
CA VAL A 224 -8.26 26.47 -32.89
C VAL A 224 -8.36 24.97 -33.06
N ALA A 225 -7.55 24.44 -33.99
CA ALA A 225 -7.47 23.03 -34.27
C ALA A 225 -6.29 22.40 -33.51
N ILE A 226 -6.57 21.58 -32.50
CA ILE A 226 -5.53 20.84 -31.77
C ILE A 226 -5.27 19.47 -32.41
N ASN A 227 -3.99 19.12 -32.56
CA ASN A 227 -3.53 17.85 -33.12
C ASN A 227 -2.46 17.23 -32.20
N PRO A 228 -2.52 15.92 -31.90
CA PRO A 228 -1.45 15.27 -31.14
C PRO A 228 -0.16 15.22 -31.97
N GLU A 229 1.00 15.44 -31.32
CA GLU A 229 2.32 15.29 -31.97
C GLU A 229 2.60 13.83 -32.36
N SER A 230 2.18 12.91 -31.50
CA SER A 230 2.36 11.46 -31.62
C SER A 230 1.17 10.72 -31.00
N ASP A 231 0.91 9.49 -31.46
CA ASP A 231 -0.11 8.60 -30.90
C ASP A 231 0.19 8.19 -29.45
N GLN A 232 1.47 8.18 -29.06
CA GLN A 232 1.91 7.84 -27.71
C GLN A 232 2.56 9.07 -27.05
N PRO A 233 2.33 9.28 -25.74
CA PRO A 233 3.05 10.31 -25.00
C PRO A 233 4.54 9.94 -24.89
N ASP A 234 5.38 10.96 -24.80
CA ASP A 234 6.82 10.77 -24.67
C ASP A 234 7.18 10.35 -23.23
N LEU A 235 7.74 9.15 -23.10
CA LEU A 235 8.22 8.54 -21.86
C LEU A 235 9.75 8.47 -21.79
N SER A 236 10.48 9.08 -22.74
CA SER A 236 11.95 8.99 -22.83
C SER A 236 12.70 9.47 -21.59
N ASN A 237 12.15 10.46 -20.88
CA ASN A 237 12.70 11.01 -19.64
C ASN A 237 11.83 10.68 -18.42
N PHE A 238 11.10 9.55 -18.46
CA PHE A 238 10.26 9.11 -17.36
C PHE A 238 11.12 8.61 -16.20
N MET A 239 10.87 9.13 -15.00
CA MET A 239 11.42 8.61 -13.75
C MET A 239 10.50 7.50 -13.25
N GLU A 240 11.03 6.27 -13.19
CA GLU A 240 10.28 5.11 -12.72
C GLU A 240 9.81 5.29 -11.28
N SER A 241 8.54 4.96 -11.03
CA SER A 241 7.97 4.92 -9.68
C SER A 241 8.25 3.57 -9.03
N GLY A 242 8.56 3.57 -7.74
CA GLY A 242 8.77 2.35 -6.95
C GLY A 242 7.47 1.60 -6.60
N GLU A 243 6.31 2.19 -6.89
CA GLU A 243 5.00 1.63 -6.56
C GLU A 243 4.18 1.24 -7.80
N TRP A 244 4.34 1.98 -8.91
CA TRP A 244 3.52 1.83 -10.11
C TRP A 244 4.38 1.68 -11.35
N VAL A 245 4.01 0.74 -12.21
CA VAL A 245 4.61 0.52 -13.53
C VAL A 245 3.62 0.93 -14.61
N ILE A 246 4.06 1.77 -15.55
CA ILE A 246 3.24 2.13 -16.72
C ILE A 246 3.39 1.00 -17.76
N LYS A 247 2.31 0.28 -18.06
CA LYS A 247 2.29 -0.78 -19.07
C LYS A 247 2.06 -0.23 -20.46
N GLU A 248 1.07 0.65 -20.60
CA GLU A 248 0.69 1.25 -21.86
C GLU A 248 0.30 2.71 -21.64
N ALA A 249 0.67 3.57 -22.57
CA ALA A 249 0.22 4.96 -22.60
C ALA A 249 -0.12 5.35 -24.04
N ARG A 250 -1.30 5.95 -24.26
CA ARG A 250 -1.79 6.28 -25.60
C ARG A 250 -2.66 7.53 -25.61
N GLY A 251 -2.50 8.38 -26.61
CA GLY A 251 -3.31 9.57 -26.86
C GLY A 251 -4.31 9.36 -27.99
N TRP A 252 -5.53 9.83 -27.80
CA TRP A 252 -6.58 9.84 -28.82
C TRP A 252 -7.14 11.25 -28.98
N LYS A 253 -7.34 11.68 -30.23
CA LYS A 253 -8.03 12.92 -30.56
C LYS A 253 -9.52 12.66 -30.75
N HIS A 254 -10.36 13.45 -30.10
CA HIS A 254 -11.81 13.40 -30.25
C HIS A 254 -12.36 14.72 -30.79
N TRP A 255 -13.47 14.63 -31.52
CA TRP A 255 -14.34 15.75 -31.87
C TRP A 255 -15.70 15.53 -31.21
N VAL A 256 -16.06 16.41 -30.28
CA VAL A 256 -17.28 16.27 -29.49
C VAL A 256 -18.20 17.46 -29.76
N PHE A 257 -19.48 17.16 -30.02
CA PHE A 257 -20.53 18.17 -30.08
C PHE A 257 -21.21 18.26 -28.72
N TYR A 258 -21.07 19.39 -28.03
CA TYR A 258 -21.70 19.60 -26.73
C TYR A 258 -23.13 20.11 -26.87
N ALA A 259 -23.97 19.86 -25.86
CA ALA A 259 -25.37 20.29 -25.86
C ALA A 259 -25.54 21.82 -25.92
N CYS A 260 -24.56 22.59 -25.42
CA CYS A 260 -24.56 24.05 -25.51
C CYS A 260 -24.32 24.57 -26.93
N CYS A 261 -23.57 23.81 -27.76
CA CYS A 261 -23.06 24.24 -29.06
C CYS A 261 -23.12 23.06 -30.06
N PRO A 262 -24.27 22.82 -30.72
CA PRO A 262 -24.43 21.67 -31.62
C PRO A 262 -23.84 21.89 -33.02
N SER A 263 -23.54 23.14 -33.40
CA SER A 263 -23.08 23.51 -34.75
C SER A 263 -21.58 23.39 -34.96
N THR A 264 -20.78 23.40 -33.88
CA THR A 264 -19.31 23.39 -33.94
C THR A 264 -18.73 22.28 -33.07
N PRO A 265 -17.78 21.49 -33.59
CA PRO A 265 -17.12 20.47 -32.78
C PRO A 265 -16.07 21.11 -31.87
N TYR A 266 -16.04 20.68 -30.62
CA TYR A 266 -14.93 20.96 -29.70
C TYR A 266 -13.93 19.82 -29.79
N LEU A 267 -12.66 20.17 -29.87
CA LEU A 267 -11.58 19.21 -30.00
C LEU A 267 -10.94 18.97 -28.64
N ASP A 268 -10.73 17.71 -28.32
CA ASP A 268 -9.98 17.30 -27.14
C ASP A 268 -9.00 16.17 -27.48
N ILE A 269 -7.90 16.12 -26.73
CA ILE A 269 -6.91 15.05 -26.77
C ILE A 269 -6.95 14.38 -25.40
N THR A 270 -7.32 13.10 -25.39
CA THR A 270 -7.37 12.30 -24.16
C THR A 270 -6.21 11.31 -24.15
N TYR A 271 -5.32 11.47 -23.17
CA TYR A 271 -4.24 10.53 -22.92
C TYR A 271 -4.65 9.51 -21.85
N HIS A 272 -4.59 8.23 -22.20
CA HIS A 272 -4.80 7.11 -21.28
C HIS A 272 -3.47 6.55 -20.82
N PHE A 273 -3.37 6.28 -19.51
CA PHE A 273 -2.23 5.65 -18.86
C PHE A 273 -2.74 4.40 -18.15
N VAL A 274 -2.35 3.24 -18.68
CA VAL A 274 -2.58 1.95 -18.05
C VAL A 274 -1.39 1.66 -17.15
N MET A 275 -1.63 1.68 -15.85
CA MET A 275 -0.61 1.49 -14.82
C MET A 275 -0.96 0.32 -13.91
N GLN A 276 0.05 -0.44 -13.51
CA GLN A 276 -0.08 -1.61 -12.65
C GLN A 276 0.71 -1.40 -11.36
N ARG A 277 0.09 -1.77 -10.23
CA ARG A 277 0.73 -1.67 -8.92
C ARG A 277 1.74 -2.80 -8.70
N LEU A 278 2.84 -2.48 -8.03
CA LEU A 278 3.80 -3.46 -7.53
C LEU A 278 3.34 -4.00 -6.16
N PRO A 279 2.92 -5.28 -6.05
CA PRO A 279 2.21 -5.78 -4.87
C PRO A 279 3.12 -6.17 -3.69
N LEU A 280 4.44 -6.14 -3.86
CA LEU A 280 5.40 -6.73 -2.92
C LEU A 280 5.27 -6.18 -1.49
N TYR A 281 5.06 -4.87 -1.36
CA TYR A 281 4.88 -4.20 -0.07
C TYR A 281 3.68 -4.78 0.70
N PHE A 282 2.54 -4.93 0.03
CA PHE A 282 1.32 -5.48 0.63
C PHE A 282 1.42 -6.98 0.89
N ILE A 283 2.14 -7.73 0.05
CA ILE A 283 2.37 -9.17 0.29
C ILE A 283 3.12 -9.35 1.62
N VAL A 284 4.22 -8.62 1.82
CA VAL A 284 5.08 -8.78 3.00
C VAL A 284 4.40 -8.25 4.27
N ASN A 285 3.79 -7.06 4.21
CA ASN A 285 3.27 -6.39 5.39
C ASN A 285 1.82 -6.74 5.73
N VAL A 286 1.04 -7.23 4.77
CA VAL A 286 -0.38 -7.57 4.97
C VAL A 286 -0.62 -9.08 4.87
N ILE A 287 -0.28 -9.69 3.74
CA ILE A 287 -0.66 -11.09 3.47
C ILE A 287 0.08 -12.08 4.38
N ILE A 288 1.40 -11.93 4.54
CA ILE A 288 2.20 -12.84 5.38
C ILE A 288 1.72 -12.84 6.85
N PRO A 289 1.54 -11.69 7.53
CA PRO A 289 0.99 -11.68 8.89
C PRO A 289 -0.39 -12.33 9.00
N CYS A 290 -1.30 -12.10 8.04
CA CYS A 290 -2.62 -12.76 8.03
C CYS A 290 -2.53 -14.28 7.93
N LEU A 291 -1.59 -14.80 7.12
CA LEU A 291 -1.35 -16.24 7.00
C LEU A 291 -0.82 -16.81 8.31
N LEU A 292 0.09 -16.10 8.98
CA LEU A 292 0.60 -16.48 10.29
C LEU A 292 -0.52 -16.51 11.34
N PHE A 293 -1.40 -15.50 11.38
CA PHE A 293 -2.55 -15.51 12.30
C PHE A 293 -3.50 -16.66 12.01
N SER A 294 -3.82 -16.91 10.74
CA SER A 294 -4.69 -18.02 10.35
C SER A 294 -4.08 -19.36 10.77
N PHE A 295 -2.77 -19.55 10.62
CA PHE A 295 -2.05 -20.73 11.11
C PHE A 295 -2.09 -20.85 12.64
N LEU A 296 -1.86 -19.75 13.37
CA LEU A 296 -1.93 -19.73 14.85
C LEU A 296 -3.32 -20.11 15.36
N THR A 297 -4.40 -19.74 14.67
CA THR A 297 -5.76 -20.19 15.05
C THR A 297 -5.97 -21.68 14.92
N GLY A 298 -5.34 -22.34 13.93
CA GLY A 298 -5.35 -23.79 13.81
C GLY A 298 -4.56 -24.46 14.95
N LEU A 299 -3.41 -23.87 15.32
CA LEU A 299 -2.52 -24.40 16.36
C LEU A 299 -3.19 -24.49 17.75
N VAL A 300 -4.21 -23.65 18.03
CA VAL A 300 -5.01 -23.72 19.27
C VAL A 300 -5.60 -25.11 19.49
N PHE A 301 -6.04 -25.81 18.44
CA PHE A 301 -6.63 -27.14 18.53
C PHE A 301 -5.58 -28.25 18.77
N TYR A 302 -4.30 -27.95 18.61
CA TYR A 302 -3.22 -28.88 18.94
C TYR A 302 -2.82 -28.80 20.42
N LEU A 303 -3.15 -27.70 21.12
CA LEU A 303 -2.77 -27.50 22.51
C LEU A 303 -3.70 -28.30 23.46
N PRO A 304 -3.15 -29.14 24.36
CA PRO A 304 -3.96 -29.92 25.29
C PRO A 304 -4.68 -29.01 26.29
N THR A 305 -5.95 -29.32 26.56
CA THR A 305 -6.81 -28.59 27.48
C THR A 305 -6.37 -28.67 28.95
N ASP A 306 -5.60 -29.68 29.33
CA ASP A 306 -5.04 -29.79 30.69
C ASP A 306 -4.04 -28.65 31.01
N SER A 307 -3.48 -27.98 30.00
CA SER A 307 -2.55 -26.86 30.19
C SER A 307 -3.23 -25.55 30.63
N GLY A 308 -4.55 -25.41 30.45
CA GLY A 308 -5.28 -24.16 30.76
C GLY A 308 -5.01 -22.97 29.82
N GLU A 309 -3.91 -22.95 29.08
CA GLU A 309 -3.48 -21.80 28.25
C GLU A 309 -4.21 -21.67 26.89
N LYS A 310 -5.11 -22.61 26.58
CA LYS A 310 -5.85 -22.63 25.31
C LYS A 310 -6.69 -21.36 25.08
N MET A 311 -7.31 -20.84 26.15
CA MET A 311 -8.09 -19.60 26.10
C MET A 311 -7.20 -18.36 25.95
N THR A 312 -6.08 -18.32 26.66
CA THR A 312 -5.11 -17.22 26.59
C THR A 312 -4.60 -17.04 25.16
N LEU A 313 -4.19 -18.12 24.50
CA LEU A 313 -3.71 -18.09 23.12
C LEU A 313 -4.83 -17.61 22.17
N SER A 314 -6.03 -18.16 22.30
CA SER A 314 -7.17 -17.84 21.43
C SER A 314 -7.58 -16.37 21.51
N ILE A 315 -7.67 -15.81 22.71
CA ILE A 315 -8.02 -14.39 22.93
C ILE A 315 -6.91 -13.47 22.44
N SER A 316 -5.64 -13.83 22.68
CA SER A 316 -4.49 -13.02 22.23
C SER A 316 -4.43 -12.91 20.71
N VAL A 317 -4.73 -14.01 19.99
CA VAL A 317 -4.81 -14.01 18.52
C VAL A 317 -5.97 -13.14 18.03
N LEU A 318 -7.14 -13.19 18.66
CA LEU A 318 -8.27 -12.34 18.30
C LEU A 318 -7.96 -10.84 18.46
N LEU A 319 -7.37 -10.47 19.60
CA LEU A 319 -7.02 -9.08 19.89
C LEU A 319 -5.98 -8.57 18.89
N SER A 320 -4.93 -9.37 18.63
CA SER A 320 -3.88 -9.01 17.67
C SER A 320 -4.44 -8.85 16.25
N LEU A 321 -5.33 -9.75 15.81
CA LEU A 321 -6.01 -9.64 14.52
C LEU A 321 -6.89 -8.39 14.43
N THR A 322 -7.61 -8.05 15.50
CA THR A 322 -8.49 -6.87 15.55
C THR A 322 -7.68 -5.57 15.43
N VAL A 323 -6.55 -5.47 16.13
CA VAL A 323 -5.63 -4.32 16.01
C VAL A 323 -5.05 -4.23 14.60
N PHE A 324 -4.60 -5.35 14.04
CA PHE A 324 -4.08 -5.40 12.67
C PHE A 324 -5.11 -5.00 11.62
N LEU A 325 -6.36 -5.42 11.80
CA LEU A 325 -7.47 -5.04 10.94
C LEU A 325 -7.75 -3.53 11.01
N LEU A 326 -7.74 -2.93 12.20
CA LEU A 326 -7.93 -1.48 12.35
C LEU A 326 -6.86 -0.69 11.58
N VAL A 327 -5.58 -1.09 11.68
CA VAL A 327 -4.49 -0.46 10.93
C VAL A 327 -4.72 -0.57 9.41
N ILE A 328 -5.21 -1.71 8.93
CA ILE A 328 -5.43 -1.91 7.50
C ILE A 328 -6.65 -1.15 6.99
N VAL A 329 -7.71 -1.02 7.79
CA VAL A 329 -8.86 -0.18 7.45
C VAL A 329 -8.47 1.27 7.29
N GLU A 330 -7.48 1.76 8.04
CA GLU A 330 -6.92 3.10 7.84
C GLU A 330 -6.05 3.24 6.57
N LEU A 331 -5.46 2.14 6.09
CA LEU A 331 -4.63 2.11 4.88
C LEU A 331 -5.44 2.00 3.59
N ILE A 332 -6.61 1.35 3.60
CA ILE A 332 -7.47 1.21 2.41
C ILE A 332 -8.43 2.40 2.30
N PRO A 333 -8.71 2.90 1.09
CA PRO A 333 -9.66 3.97 0.90
C PRO A 333 -11.08 3.51 1.24
N SER A 334 -11.86 4.37 1.89
CA SER A 334 -13.27 4.15 2.24
C SER A 334 -14.20 4.30 1.02
N THR A 335 -13.97 3.47 0.00
CA THR A 335 -14.80 3.44 -1.21
C THR A 335 -15.90 2.38 -1.09
N SER A 336 -17.13 2.75 -1.47
CA SER A 336 -18.29 1.83 -1.49
C SER A 336 -18.47 1.12 -2.83
N SER A 337 -17.71 1.48 -3.86
CA SER A 337 -17.88 0.96 -5.21
C SER A 337 -17.61 -0.56 -5.31
N ALA A 338 -16.66 -1.07 -4.54
CA ALA A 338 -16.42 -2.50 -4.42
C ALA A 338 -15.62 -2.85 -3.15
N VAL A 339 -15.85 -4.04 -2.59
CA VAL A 339 -15.04 -4.57 -1.48
C VAL A 339 -13.73 -5.16 -2.03
N PRO A 340 -12.55 -4.66 -1.59
CA PRO A 340 -11.25 -5.16 -2.04
C PRO A 340 -11.03 -6.65 -1.73
N LEU A 341 -10.19 -7.31 -2.52
CA LEU A 341 -9.82 -8.72 -2.30
C LEU A 341 -9.19 -8.95 -0.92
N ILE A 342 -8.28 -8.07 -0.49
CA ILE A 342 -7.74 -8.08 0.89
C ILE A 342 -8.87 -7.96 1.92
N GLY A 343 -9.83 -7.06 1.70
CA GLY A 343 -10.98 -6.88 2.60
C GLY A 343 -11.83 -8.14 2.73
N LYS A 344 -12.10 -8.84 1.61
CA LYS A 344 -12.80 -10.13 1.61
C LYS A 344 -12.03 -11.19 2.39
N TYR A 345 -10.71 -11.26 2.20
CA TYR A 345 -9.85 -12.20 2.92
C TYR A 345 -9.85 -11.93 4.43
N MET A 346 -9.73 -10.68 4.82
CA MET A 346 -9.74 -10.26 6.22
C MET A 346 -11.07 -10.53 6.91
N LEU A 347 -12.19 -10.30 6.21
CA LEU A 347 -13.50 -10.63 6.75
C LEU A 347 -13.64 -12.14 6.94
N PHE A 348 -13.17 -12.93 5.97
CA PHE A 348 -13.15 -14.39 6.07
C PHE A 348 -12.31 -14.87 7.25
N THR A 349 -11.08 -14.36 7.42
CA THR A 349 -10.22 -14.74 8.55
C THR A 349 -10.83 -14.31 9.88
N MET A 350 -11.44 -13.13 9.97
CA MET A 350 -12.13 -12.68 11.19
C MET A 350 -13.28 -13.61 11.60
N VAL A 351 -14.18 -13.95 10.67
CA VAL A 351 -15.28 -14.88 10.94
C VAL A 351 -14.73 -16.25 11.35
N PHE A 352 -13.66 -16.70 10.71
CA PHE A 352 -12.99 -17.96 10.99
C PHE A 352 -12.37 -18.01 12.40
N VAL A 353 -11.72 -16.93 12.83
CA VAL A 353 -11.16 -16.81 14.19
C VAL A 353 -12.26 -16.82 15.24
N ILE A 354 -13.37 -16.10 15.01
CA ILE A 354 -14.52 -16.08 15.93
C ILE A 354 -15.13 -17.49 16.06
N ALA A 355 -15.29 -18.20 14.94
CA ALA A 355 -15.76 -19.59 14.95
C ALA A 355 -14.80 -20.51 15.73
N SER A 356 -13.48 -20.35 15.55
CA SER A 356 -12.48 -21.12 16.30
C SER A 356 -12.61 -20.96 17.81
N ILE A 357 -12.85 -19.73 18.28
CA ILE A 357 -13.00 -19.44 19.72
C ILE A 357 -14.26 -20.09 20.28
N ILE A 358 -15.40 -19.96 19.59
CA ILE A 358 -16.67 -20.58 20.01
C ILE A 358 -16.51 -22.10 20.13
N ILE A 359 -15.88 -22.73 19.13
CA ILE A 359 -15.64 -24.16 19.13
C ILE A 359 -14.66 -24.56 20.24
N THR A 360 -13.61 -23.76 20.48
CA THR A 360 -12.66 -23.99 21.58
C THR A 360 -13.34 -24.00 22.94
N VAL A 361 -14.27 -23.07 23.18
CA VAL A 361 -15.08 -23.05 24.41
C VAL A 361 -15.95 -24.32 24.52
N ILE A 362 -16.52 -24.81 23.42
CA ILE A 362 -17.29 -26.07 23.39
C ILE A 362 -16.39 -27.27 23.74
N VAL A 363 -15.17 -27.32 23.19
CA VAL A 363 -14.21 -28.40 23.49
C VAL A 363 -13.80 -28.36 24.95
N ILE A 364 -13.48 -27.19 25.51
CA ILE A 364 -13.14 -27.03 26.93
C ILE A 364 -14.32 -27.46 27.82
N ASN A 365 -15.53 -27.04 27.49
CA ASN A 365 -16.73 -27.45 28.22
C ASN A 365 -16.92 -28.97 28.17
N THR A 366 -16.60 -29.62 27.05
CA THR A 366 -16.67 -31.08 26.90
C THR A 366 -15.58 -31.79 27.72
N HIS A 367 -14.36 -31.24 27.76
CA HIS A 367 -13.24 -31.76 28.52
C HIS A 367 -13.48 -31.77 30.04
N HIS A 368 -14.11 -30.72 30.58
CA HIS A 368 -14.41 -30.60 32.01
C HIS A 368 -15.75 -31.20 32.43
N ARG A 369 -16.40 -32.04 31.59
CA ARG A 369 -17.61 -32.75 32.00
C ARG A 369 -17.29 -33.83 33.03
N SER A 370 -17.89 -33.71 34.21
CA SER A 370 -17.82 -34.71 35.26
C SER A 370 -18.90 -35.80 35.06
N PRO A 371 -18.57 -37.09 35.25
CA PRO A 371 -19.54 -38.19 35.17
C PRO A 371 -20.65 -38.11 36.22
N SER A 372 -20.46 -37.37 37.31
CA SER A 372 -21.50 -37.17 38.34
C SER A 372 -22.64 -36.26 37.89
N THR A 373 -22.41 -35.41 36.88
CA THR A 373 -23.39 -34.43 36.37
C THR A 373 -23.93 -34.78 34.99
N HIS A 374 -23.11 -35.46 34.17
CA HIS A 374 -23.44 -35.76 32.77
C HIS A 374 -23.15 -37.23 32.45
N VAL A 375 -24.16 -37.94 31.94
CA VAL A 375 -24.01 -39.29 31.39
C VAL A 375 -23.64 -39.19 29.92
N MET A 376 -22.64 -39.95 29.46
CA MET A 376 -22.23 -39.94 28.06
C MET A 376 -23.24 -40.66 27.17
N PRO A 377 -23.79 -40.00 26.12
CA PRO A 377 -24.69 -40.66 25.20
C PRO A 377 -24.00 -41.77 24.40
N GLU A 378 -24.70 -42.88 24.17
CA GLU A 378 -24.16 -44.05 23.44
C GLU A 378 -23.75 -43.72 22.00
N TRP A 379 -24.42 -42.77 21.35
CA TRP A 379 -24.05 -42.32 20.01
C TRP A 379 -22.71 -41.56 20.00
N VAL A 380 -22.40 -40.78 21.05
CA VAL A 380 -21.13 -40.05 21.18
C VAL A 380 -19.99 -41.05 21.32
N ARG A 381 -20.17 -42.06 22.17
CA ARG A 381 -19.23 -43.16 22.36
C ARG A 381 -18.93 -43.87 21.03
N LYS A 382 -19.96 -44.29 20.30
CA LYS A 382 -19.79 -45.00 19.02
C LYS A 382 -19.09 -44.16 17.95
N VAL A 383 -19.42 -42.86 17.87
CA VAL A 383 -18.84 -41.95 16.86
C VAL A 383 -17.40 -41.56 17.23
N PHE A 384 -17.20 -40.93 18.40
CA PHE A 384 -15.93 -40.31 18.76
C PHE A 384 -14.89 -41.31 19.30
N ILE A 385 -15.30 -42.42 19.92
CA ILE A 385 -14.36 -43.39 20.50
C ILE A 385 -14.10 -44.56 19.53
N GLU A 386 -15.15 -45.08 18.87
CA GLU A 386 -15.02 -46.28 18.04
C GLU A 386 -14.77 -45.96 16.56
N THR A 387 -15.46 -44.96 15.99
CA THR A 387 -15.43 -44.72 14.53
C THR A 387 -14.28 -43.80 14.10
N ILE A 388 -14.19 -42.60 14.69
CA ILE A 388 -13.26 -41.57 14.20
C ILE A 388 -11.78 -41.93 14.38
N PRO A 389 -11.33 -42.53 15.51
CA PRO A 389 -9.93 -42.93 15.66
C PRO A 389 -9.49 -44.00 14.64
N ASN A 390 -10.40 -44.80 14.09
CA ASN A 390 -10.09 -45.74 13.00
C ASN A 390 -9.91 -45.05 11.65
N VAL A 391 -10.51 -43.87 11.47
CA VAL A 391 -10.41 -43.08 10.23
C VAL A 391 -9.16 -42.19 10.24
N MET A 392 -8.78 -41.64 11.40
CA MET A 392 -7.57 -40.82 11.53
C MET A 392 -6.31 -41.66 11.72
N PHE A 393 -5.72 -42.14 10.62
CA PHE A 393 -4.49 -42.95 10.61
C PHE A 393 -3.21 -42.23 11.12
N PHE A 394 -3.21 -40.89 11.21
CA PHE A 394 -2.02 -40.11 11.55
C PHE A 394 -1.85 -39.79 13.05
N SER A 395 -2.81 -40.18 13.89
CA SER A 395 -2.82 -39.78 15.30
C SER A 395 -2.44 -40.94 16.21
N THR A 396 -1.40 -40.75 17.03
CA THR A 396 -0.98 -41.69 18.10
C THR A 396 -1.91 -41.64 19.32
N MET A 397 -3.23 -41.63 19.09
CA MET A 397 -4.22 -41.58 20.15
C MET A 397 -4.29 -42.94 20.85
N LYS A 398 -3.79 -43.00 22.08
CA LYS A 398 -3.95 -44.18 22.94
C LYS A 398 -5.43 -44.32 23.30
N ARG A 399 -6.11 -45.31 22.74
CA ARG A 399 -7.47 -45.65 23.15
C ARG A 399 -7.50 -45.89 24.66
N PRO A 400 -8.48 -45.36 25.40
CA PRO A 400 -8.71 -45.82 26.76
C PRO A 400 -8.96 -47.32 26.69
N SER A 401 -7.99 -48.09 27.17
CA SER A 401 -8.07 -49.53 27.18
C SER A 401 -9.23 -49.89 28.10
N ARG A 402 -10.29 -50.43 27.51
CA ARG A 402 -11.32 -51.14 28.25
C ARG A 402 -10.65 -52.41 28.78
N GLU A 403 -9.89 -52.26 29.87
CA GLU A 403 -9.35 -53.40 30.58
C GLU A 403 -10.58 -54.19 31.02
N ARG A 404 -10.81 -55.29 30.30
CA ARG A 404 -11.89 -56.23 30.57
C ARG A 404 -11.66 -56.67 32.02
N GLN A 405 -12.45 -56.13 32.95
CA GLN A 405 -12.51 -56.60 34.33
C GLN A 405 -13.07 -58.04 34.31
N ASP A 406 -12.24 -59.01 33.92
CA ASP A 406 -12.44 -60.43 34.19
C ASP A 406 -11.68 -60.85 35.46
N LYS A 407 -11.20 -59.89 36.25
CA LYS A 407 -10.84 -60.14 37.65
C LYS A 407 -11.98 -59.66 38.53
N LYS A 408 -12.98 -60.52 38.69
CA LYS A 408 -13.73 -60.59 39.95
C LYS A 408 -12.68 -60.66 41.06
N ILE A 409 -12.39 -59.53 41.72
CA ILE A 409 -11.70 -59.52 43.01
C ILE A 409 -12.74 -59.99 44.02
N PHE A 410 -13.08 -61.28 43.93
CA PHE A 410 -13.77 -62.14 44.85
C PHE A 410 -13.77 -63.49 44.14
N THR A 411 -12.62 -64.16 44.16
CA THR A 411 -12.68 -65.61 44.31
C THR A 411 -13.42 -65.84 45.62
N GLU A 412 -14.64 -66.36 45.47
CA GLU A 412 -15.32 -67.23 46.41
C GLU A 412 -14.30 -67.92 47.32
N ASP A 413 -14.53 -67.83 48.63
CA ASP A 413 -13.96 -68.62 49.71
C ASP A 413 -12.49 -69.06 49.53
N ILE A 414 -11.60 -68.45 50.33
CA ILE A 414 -10.25 -68.98 50.53
C ILE A 414 -10.38 -70.37 51.15
N ASP A 415 -10.41 -71.41 50.31
CA ASP A 415 -10.39 -72.80 50.76
C ASP A 415 -8.94 -73.15 51.09
N ILE A 416 -8.64 -73.22 52.39
CA ILE A 416 -7.31 -73.54 52.95
C ILE A 416 -7.03 -75.05 52.82
N SER A 417 -7.47 -75.70 51.74
CA SER A 417 -7.25 -77.11 51.47
C SER A 417 -6.06 -77.37 50.54
N ASP A 418 -5.59 -76.39 49.78
CA ASP A 418 -4.57 -76.60 48.74
C ASP A 418 -3.11 -76.54 49.22
N ILE A 419 -2.86 -76.44 50.54
CA ILE A 419 -1.49 -76.47 51.12
C ILE A 419 -1.12 -77.85 51.69
N SER A 420 -2.06 -78.79 51.84
CA SER A 420 -1.78 -80.12 52.41
C SER A 420 -2.06 -81.23 51.40
N GLY A 421 -1.04 -81.63 50.65
CA GLY A 421 -1.11 -82.71 49.67
C GLY A 421 -1.29 -84.10 50.29
N LYS A 422 -2.52 -84.45 50.71
CA LYS A 422 -3.01 -85.85 50.83
C LYS A 422 -4.54 -85.91 50.63
N PRO A 423 -5.08 -86.93 49.95
CA PRO A 423 -6.52 -87.05 49.68
C PRO A 423 -7.27 -87.59 50.91
N GLY A 424 -8.30 -86.87 51.34
CA GLY A 424 -9.26 -87.25 52.39
C GLY A 424 -10.71 -86.90 51.98
N PRO A 425 -11.75 -87.46 52.64
CA PRO A 425 -13.12 -87.65 52.12
C PRO A 425 -14.00 -86.37 52.23
N PRO A 426 -15.28 -86.36 51.76
CA PRO A 426 -15.98 -85.18 51.19
C PRO A 426 -16.30 -84.07 52.22
N PRO A 427 -16.61 -82.84 51.76
CA PRO A 427 -16.44 -81.63 52.55
C PRO A 427 -17.49 -81.54 53.68
N MET A 428 -17.01 -81.55 54.92
CA MET A 428 -17.73 -81.00 56.06
C MET A 428 -17.35 -79.52 56.19
N GLY A 429 -18.36 -78.65 56.17
CA GLY A 429 -18.18 -77.20 56.20
C GLY A 429 -17.36 -76.75 57.41
N PHE A 430 -16.17 -76.20 57.13
CA PHE A 430 -15.38 -75.47 58.10
C PHE A 430 -15.97 -74.06 58.27
N HIS A 431 -16.90 -73.90 59.21
CA HIS A 431 -17.15 -72.57 59.79
C HIS A 431 -15.99 -72.22 60.72
N SER A 432 -15.09 -71.36 60.26
CA SER A 432 -14.00 -70.83 61.07
C SER A 432 -14.57 -69.94 62.21
N PRO A 433 -14.19 -70.17 63.49
CA PRO A 433 -14.73 -69.40 64.63
C PRO A 433 -14.25 -67.94 64.68
N LEU A 434 -13.23 -67.60 63.89
CA LEU A 434 -12.61 -66.27 63.83
C LEU A 434 -13.49 -65.22 63.17
N MET A 435 -14.49 -65.62 62.39
CA MET A 435 -15.45 -64.70 61.75
C MET A 435 -16.52 -64.14 62.70
N LYS A 436 -16.60 -64.63 63.95
CA LYS A 436 -17.60 -64.19 64.94
C LYS A 436 -17.11 -63.06 65.85
N HIS A 437 -15.83 -62.68 65.79
CA HIS A 437 -15.31 -61.57 66.60
C HIS A 437 -15.77 -60.22 66.00
N PRO A 438 -16.42 -59.34 66.78
CA PRO A 438 -17.00 -58.09 66.25
C PRO A 438 -15.97 -57.18 65.57
N GLU A 439 -14.73 -57.19 66.05
CA GLU A 439 -13.62 -56.43 65.46
C GLU A 439 -13.17 -56.95 64.10
N VAL A 440 -13.13 -58.28 63.90
CA VAL A 440 -12.76 -58.91 62.61
C VAL A 440 -13.85 -58.65 61.56
N LYS A 441 -15.12 -58.69 61.96
CA LYS A 441 -16.25 -58.34 61.08
C LYS A 441 -16.20 -56.87 60.65
N SER A 442 -15.94 -55.95 61.58
CA SER A 442 -15.79 -54.52 61.28
C SER A 442 -14.60 -54.23 60.36
N ALA A 443 -13.49 -54.96 60.50
CA ALA A 443 -12.33 -54.83 59.62
C ALA A 443 -12.63 -55.33 58.19
N ILE A 444 -13.34 -56.45 58.05
CA ILE A 444 -13.78 -56.97 56.74
C ILE A 444 -14.76 -55.99 56.06
N GLU A 445 -15.72 -55.43 56.81
CA GLU A 445 -16.62 -54.38 56.30
C GLU A 445 -15.86 -53.12 55.88
N GLY A 446 -14.84 -52.71 56.64
CA GLY A 446 -13.96 -51.59 56.29
C GLY A 446 -13.16 -51.84 55.00
N VAL A 447 -12.58 -53.04 54.82
CA VAL A 447 -11.88 -53.42 53.58
C VAL A 447 -12.84 -53.50 52.39
N LYS A 448 -14.05 -54.03 52.60
CA LYS A 448 -15.09 -54.06 51.56
C LYS A 448 -15.52 -52.65 51.15
N TYR A 449 -15.71 -51.75 52.11
CA TYR A 449 -16.01 -50.34 51.82
C TYR A 449 -14.88 -49.68 51.04
N ILE A 450 -13.61 -49.85 51.46
CA ILE A 450 -12.45 -49.32 50.73
C ILE A 450 -12.40 -49.89 49.30
N ALA A 451 -12.63 -51.19 49.12
CA ALA A 451 -12.64 -51.80 47.78
C ALA A 451 -13.79 -51.27 46.91
N GLU A 452 -14.99 -51.08 47.46
CA GLU A 452 -16.13 -50.51 46.75
C GLU A 452 -15.92 -49.03 46.42
N THR A 453 -15.37 -48.24 47.34
CA THR A 453 -14.99 -46.84 47.08
C THR A 453 -13.90 -46.75 46.02
N MET A 454 -12.83 -47.55 46.12
CA MET A 454 -11.78 -47.59 45.10
C MET A 454 -12.32 -48.01 43.73
N LYS A 455 -13.27 -48.94 43.66
CA LYS A 455 -13.92 -49.35 42.41
C LYS A 455 -14.79 -48.22 41.83
N SER A 456 -15.60 -47.57 42.66
CA SER A 456 -16.43 -46.43 42.27
C SER A 456 -15.58 -45.25 41.78
N ASP A 457 -14.49 -44.94 42.48
CA ASP A 457 -13.53 -43.91 42.08
C ASP A 457 -12.88 -44.25 40.74
N GLN A 458 -12.47 -45.51 40.54
CA GLN A 458 -11.93 -45.97 39.26
C GLN A 458 -12.94 -45.86 38.11
N GLU A 459 -14.20 -46.25 38.32
CA GLU A 459 -15.26 -46.10 37.31
C GLU A 459 -15.51 -44.63 36.95
N SER A 460 -15.51 -43.74 37.96
CA SER A 460 -15.65 -42.30 37.74
C SER A 460 -14.45 -41.71 36.98
N ASN A 461 -13.22 -42.13 37.31
CA ASN A 461 -12.01 -41.71 36.62
C ASN A 461 -12.01 -42.19 35.17
N ASN A 462 -12.38 -43.44 34.92
CA ASN A 462 -12.51 -43.98 33.56
C ASN A 462 -13.52 -43.17 32.72
N ALA A 463 -14.68 -42.83 33.30
CA ALA A 463 -15.69 -42.03 32.60
C ALA A 463 -15.21 -40.59 32.33
N ALA A 464 -14.44 -39.99 33.24
CA ALA A 464 -13.81 -38.69 33.01
C ALA A 464 -12.73 -38.77 31.91
N GLU A 465 -11.90 -39.81 31.89
CA GLU A 465 -10.92 -40.05 30.82
C GLU A 465 -11.59 -40.21 29.46
N GLU A 466 -12.77 -40.85 29.39
CA GLU A 466 -13.54 -40.95 28.15
C GLU A 466 -14.00 -39.58 27.64
N TRP A 467 -14.49 -38.69 28.50
CA TRP A 467 -14.84 -37.32 28.13
C TRP A 467 -13.62 -36.52 27.65
N LYS A 468 -12.47 -36.66 28.32
CA LYS A 468 -11.20 -36.07 27.88
C LYS A 468 -10.77 -36.60 26.52
N TYR A 469 -10.91 -37.90 26.29
CA TYR A 469 -10.60 -38.53 25.01
C TYR A 469 -11.51 -38.01 23.89
N VAL A 470 -12.82 -37.89 24.14
CA VAL A 470 -13.76 -37.28 23.18
C VAL A 470 -13.35 -35.85 22.83
N ALA A 471 -13.00 -35.02 23.83
CA ALA A 471 -12.53 -33.66 23.60
C ALA A 471 -11.24 -33.63 22.77
N MET A 472 -10.28 -34.52 23.05
CA MET A 472 -9.03 -34.66 22.28
C MET A 472 -9.28 -35.07 20.82
N VAL A 473 -10.21 -36.00 20.59
CA VAL A 473 -10.60 -36.43 19.23
C VAL A 473 -11.28 -35.28 18.49
N MET A 474 -12.16 -34.52 19.15
CA MET A 474 -12.76 -33.32 18.58
C MET A 474 -11.69 -32.31 18.12
N ASP A 475 -10.72 -32.03 18.98
CA ASP A 475 -9.60 -31.14 18.68
C ASP A 475 -8.82 -31.55 17.42
N HIS A 476 -8.51 -32.84 17.27
CA HIS A 476 -7.76 -33.32 16.09
C HIS A 476 -8.56 -33.24 14.79
N ILE A 477 -9.88 -33.50 14.84
CA ILE A 477 -10.75 -33.32 13.68
C ILE A 477 -10.82 -31.84 13.29
N LEU A 478 -11.04 -30.99 14.28
CA LEU A 478 -11.15 -29.54 14.09
C LEU A 478 -9.85 -28.96 13.55
N LEU A 479 -8.69 -29.40 14.05
CA LEU A 479 -7.39 -29.04 13.49
C LEU A 479 -7.32 -29.35 11.99
N GLY A 480 -7.67 -30.56 11.58
CA GLY A 480 -7.65 -30.97 10.17
C GLY A 480 -8.60 -30.14 9.30
N VAL A 481 -9.83 -29.92 9.77
CA VAL A 481 -10.83 -29.10 9.08
C VAL A 481 -10.36 -27.65 8.96
N PHE A 482 -9.86 -27.06 10.05
CA PHE A 482 -9.43 -25.67 10.06
C PHE A 482 -8.20 -25.45 9.17
N MET A 483 -7.21 -26.35 9.21
CA MET A 483 -6.05 -26.28 8.33
C MET A 483 -6.44 -26.40 6.85
N LEU A 484 -7.36 -27.32 6.52
CA LEU A 484 -7.86 -27.47 5.17
C LEU A 484 -8.60 -26.22 4.69
N VAL A 485 -9.51 -25.68 5.50
CA VAL A 485 -10.27 -24.46 5.19
C VAL A 485 -9.34 -23.25 5.05
N CYS A 486 -8.29 -23.15 5.86
CA CYS A 486 -7.29 -22.09 5.76
C CYS A 486 -6.53 -22.16 4.42
N ILE A 487 -6.08 -23.35 4.01
CA ILE A 487 -5.38 -23.56 2.74
C ILE A 487 -6.30 -23.25 1.56
N ILE A 488 -7.51 -23.83 1.55
CA ILE A 488 -8.50 -23.61 0.49
C ILE A 488 -8.91 -22.15 0.43
N GLY A 489 -9.16 -21.49 1.57
CA GLY A 489 -9.53 -20.08 1.63
C GLY A 489 -8.44 -19.18 1.07
N THR A 490 -7.17 -19.44 1.42
CA THR A 490 -6.02 -18.72 0.88
C THR A 490 -5.93 -18.89 -0.64
N LEU A 491 -6.01 -20.13 -1.12
CA LEU A 491 -5.96 -20.43 -2.55
C LEU A 491 -7.15 -19.82 -3.30
N ALA A 492 -8.38 -19.94 -2.79
CA ALA A 492 -9.58 -19.45 -3.45
C ALA A 492 -9.57 -17.93 -3.62
N VAL A 493 -9.05 -17.19 -2.63
CA VAL A 493 -8.96 -15.73 -2.69
C VAL A 493 -7.86 -15.28 -3.64
N PHE A 494 -6.65 -15.84 -3.54
CA PHE A 494 -5.50 -15.32 -4.28
C PHE A 494 -5.28 -15.96 -5.65
N ALA A 495 -5.69 -17.22 -5.87
CA ALA A 495 -5.38 -17.96 -7.09
C ALA A 495 -6.02 -17.34 -8.34
N GLY A 496 -7.26 -16.85 -8.26
CA GLY A 496 -7.98 -16.32 -9.43
C GLY A 496 -7.18 -15.23 -10.15
N ARG A 497 -6.70 -14.23 -9.42
CA ARG A 497 -5.94 -13.11 -10.02
C ARG A 497 -4.46 -13.45 -10.25
N LEU A 498 -3.84 -14.27 -9.40
CA LEU A 498 -2.45 -14.72 -9.62
C LEU A 498 -2.31 -15.50 -10.94
N ILE A 499 -3.31 -16.31 -11.30
CA ILE A 499 -3.32 -17.06 -12.56
C ILE A 499 -3.44 -16.11 -13.76
N GLU A 500 -4.33 -15.11 -13.69
CA GLU A 500 -4.48 -14.10 -14.74
C GLU A 500 -3.19 -13.29 -14.96
N LEU A 501 -2.52 -12.88 -13.88
CA LEU A 501 -1.25 -12.15 -13.97
C LEU A 501 -0.13 -12.99 -14.58
N ASN A 502 -0.07 -14.29 -14.25
CA ASN A 502 0.93 -15.20 -14.81
C ASN A 502 0.67 -15.58 -16.28
N GLN A 503 -0.53 -15.31 -16.80
CA GLN A 503 -0.84 -15.47 -18.24
C GLN A 503 -0.53 -14.22 -19.06
N GLN A 504 -0.34 -13.06 -18.40
CA GLN A 504 -0.08 -11.77 -19.04
C GLN A 504 1.41 -11.36 -19.08
N GLY A 505 2.25 -11.97 -18.23
CA GLY A 505 3.71 -11.85 -18.29
C GLY A 505 4.30 -12.99 -19.11
#